data_AF-K6YSW1-F1
#
_entry.id   AF-K6YSW1-F1
#
_cell.length_a   1.000
_cell.length_b   1.000
_cell.length_c   1.000
_cell.angle_alpha   90.00
_cell.angle_beta   90.00
_cell.angle_gamma   90.00
#
_symmetry.space_group_name_H-M   'P 1'
#
loop_
_entity.id
_entity.type
_entity.pdbx_description
1 polymer ?
#
loop_
_entity_poly.entity_id
_entity_poly.type
_entity_poly.pdbx_seq_one_letter_code
_entity_poly.pdbx_strand_id
1 'polypeptide(L)'
;MSSALTINIGVTGHRDIPEHDIPILEKALLEELTSLQKKCPRSTIQILSGLAEGADQLMVKVALKLKLKVTAVLPFDVQEYEKDFRSPQSLETFRRLFEQCSEVKICQREANSPRVEGYTALGKTLVGCSDYLIAIWDGVIDHNKGSSSYAVKPGGTADVVRMCIEGLVDESSLLFSKPNKTYCKWLVSTRSRHASLPVSVGSKKDIGSWKTIDAYGVQNVDLFNEILAKTERFNTGALRIKKKDKAESLAHLIGEQPPTESLAAIKHLVDAYCVADCLAQIRQQQRLKSLKWITTLSFFAIFAQQIYVGLYATVSWFLIHVFLVGVVVSIYWLFFVGSESKEEQYVEWRVFAEDLRVQIFWHLSGIPDHSANNYRTTKLYEMDWIVDNLNKLMLQVPKPNKQHIHYVRKVWILDQRNYFYGQRGERGRAFALLNKSKQYQRNSIFLFCLAIALMFFSVAKIQFNLIPAFSTSILFIIIAMSFISSALLKTFAVQMGFEELSQRYLRTGYFFQQAMNRMSLLDETHDSETDNIESYQRVIKIIGIEALNENAAWLQLHKMNAYQVQVS
;
A
#
# COMPACT_ATOMS: atom_id res chain seq x y z
N MET A 1 -9.56 -13.28 16.09
CA MET A 1 -9.06 -11.88 16.12
C MET A 1 -9.19 -11.32 14.71
N SER A 2 -9.70 -10.10 14.55
CA SER A 2 -9.74 -9.43 13.24
C SER A 2 -8.32 -9.22 12.74
N SER A 3 -8.09 -9.42 11.45
CA SER A 3 -6.81 -9.10 10.80
C SER A 3 -6.59 -7.58 10.71
N ALA A 4 -5.37 -7.15 10.43
CA ALA A 4 -5.03 -5.73 10.34
C ALA A 4 -5.66 -5.08 9.09
N LEU A 5 -5.71 -5.82 7.99
CA LEU A 5 -6.43 -5.48 6.76
C LEU A 5 -7.43 -6.58 6.44
N THR A 6 -8.58 -6.24 5.87
CA THR A 6 -9.61 -7.19 5.44
C THR A 6 -9.47 -7.50 3.95
N ILE A 7 -10.00 -8.65 3.55
CA ILE A 7 -10.32 -8.94 2.14
C ILE A 7 -11.81 -8.72 1.97
N ASN A 8 -12.17 -7.67 1.23
CA ASN A 8 -13.55 -7.26 1.01
C ASN A 8 -14.04 -7.79 -0.34
N ILE A 9 -15.19 -8.45 -0.32
CA ILE A 9 -15.84 -9.00 -1.51
C ILE A 9 -17.18 -8.30 -1.70
N GLY A 10 -17.28 -7.52 -2.76
CA GLY A 10 -18.54 -6.91 -3.18
C GLY A 10 -19.42 -7.93 -3.87
N VAL A 11 -20.74 -7.81 -3.73
CA VAL A 11 -21.69 -8.58 -4.54
C VAL A 11 -22.65 -7.67 -5.27
N THR A 12 -22.96 -8.03 -6.51
CA THR A 12 -24.10 -7.49 -7.24
C THR A 12 -24.74 -8.58 -8.07
N GLY A 13 -26.04 -8.49 -8.34
CA GLY A 13 -26.69 -9.46 -9.21
C GLY A 13 -28.18 -9.25 -9.38
N HIS A 14 -28.80 -10.25 -10.01
CA HIS A 14 -30.23 -10.21 -10.31
C HIS A 14 -31.10 -10.38 -9.08
N ARG A 15 -32.22 -9.65 -9.07
CA ARG A 15 -33.23 -9.74 -8.01
C ARG A 15 -34.16 -10.93 -8.16
N ASP A 16 -34.35 -11.38 -9.40
CA ASP A 16 -35.32 -12.40 -9.81
C ASP A 16 -34.61 -13.68 -10.29
N ILE A 17 -33.78 -14.29 -9.43
CA ILE A 17 -33.12 -15.58 -9.71
C ILE A 17 -34.16 -16.72 -9.61
N PRO A 18 -34.21 -17.66 -10.59
CA PRO A 18 -35.08 -18.82 -10.50
C PRO A 18 -34.75 -19.72 -9.30
N GLU A 19 -35.76 -20.20 -8.59
CA GLU A 19 -35.56 -21.01 -7.37
C GLU A 19 -34.76 -22.30 -7.61
N HIS A 20 -34.89 -22.90 -8.80
CA HIS A 20 -34.14 -24.11 -9.18
C HIS A 20 -32.65 -23.86 -9.44
N ASP A 21 -32.24 -22.62 -9.70
CA ASP A 21 -30.84 -22.22 -9.90
C ASP A 21 -30.16 -21.92 -8.55
N ILE A 22 -30.92 -21.65 -7.48
CA ILE A 22 -30.35 -21.27 -6.17
C ILE A 22 -29.36 -22.32 -5.64
N PRO A 23 -29.65 -23.64 -5.62
CA PRO A 23 -28.73 -24.62 -5.04
C PRO A 23 -27.38 -24.71 -5.77
N ILE A 24 -27.37 -24.58 -7.10
CA ILE A 24 -26.12 -24.66 -7.88
C ILE A 24 -25.27 -23.40 -7.70
N LEU A 25 -25.91 -22.22 -7.64
CA LEU A 25 -25.25 -20.95 -7.35
C LEU A 25 -24.69 -20.94 -5.92
N GLU A 26 -25.47 -21.42 -4.95
CA GLU A 26 -25.06 -21.53 -3.54
C GLU A 26 -23.81 -22.38 -3.40
N LYS A 27 -23.77 -23.54 -4.08
CA LYS A 27 -22.62 -24.43 -4.09
C LYS A 27 -21.37 -23.74 -4.64
N ALA A 28 -21.48 -23.06 -5.78
CA ALA A 28 -20.36 -22.36 -6.41
C ALA A 28 -19.79 -21.24 -5.51
N LEU A 29 -20.66 -20.47 -4.85
CA LEU A 29 -20.26 -19.44 -3.89
C LEU A 29 -19.57 -20.04 -2.66
N LEU A 30 -20.09 -21.15 -2.12
CA LEU A 30 -19.50 -21.84 -0.98
C LEU A 30 -18.09 -22.34 -1.29
N GLU A 31 -17.89 -22.93 -2.46
CA GLU A 31 -16.59 -23.43 -2.93
C GLU A 31 -15.58 -22.28 -3.11
N GLU A 32 -15.99 -21.17 -3.73
CA GLU A 32 -15.14 -19.99 -3.93
C GLU A 32 -14.69 -19.37 -2.60
N LEU A 33 -15.62 -19.11 -1.68
CA LEU A 33 -15.31 -18.51 -0.39
C LEU A 33 -14.46 -19.44 0.50
N THR A 34 -14.73 -20.75 0.47
CA THR A 34 -13.93 -21.74 1.20
C THR A 34 -12.51 -21.83 0.63
N SER A 35 -12.36 -21.77 -0.70
CA SER A 35 -11.06 -21.73 -1.36
C SER A 35 -10.26 -20.49 -0.96
N LEU A 36 -10.92 -19.33 -0.91
CA LEU A 36 -10.28 -18.08 -0.49
C LEU A 36 -9.84 -18.13 0.99
N GLN A 37 -10.67 -18.66 1.90
CA GLN A 37 -10.28 -18.87 3.31
C GLN A 37 -9.02 -19.73 3.45
N LYS A 38 -8.86 -20.75 2.60
CA LYS A 38 -7.65 -21.59 2.58
C LYS A 38 -6.45 -20.86 2.01
N LYS A 39 -6.63 -20.03 0.99
CA LYS A 39 -5.57 -19.25 0.34
C LYS A 39 -5.06 -18.11 1.22
N CYS A 40 -5.95 -17.47 1.99
CA CYS A 40 -5.65 -16.30 2.83
C CYS A 40 -6.03 -16.55 4.30
N PRO A 41 -5.38 -17.52 4.99
CA PRO A 41 -5.78 -17.96 6.32
C PRO A 41 -5.53 -16.92 7.43
N ARG A 42 -4.71 -15.88 7.19
CA ARG A 42 -4.45 -14.80 8.16
C ARG A 42 -5.31 -13.56 7.91
N SER A 43 -6.11 -13.55 6.84
CA SER A 43 -6.95 -12.42 6.47
C SER A 43 -8.41 -12.67 6.84
N THR A 44 -9.05 -11.66 7.41
CA THR A 44 -10.51 -11.67 7.64
C THR A 44 -11.20 -11.36 6.33
N ILE A 45 -12.09 -12.25 5.89
CA ILE A 45 -12.91 -12.06 4.69
C ILE A 45 -14.23 -11.41 5.11
N GLN A 46 -14.63 -10.36 4.40
CA GLN A 46 -15.84 -9.59 4.63
C GLN A 46 -16.64 -9.44 3.34
N ILE A 47 -17.95 -9.61 3.41
CA ILE A 47 -18.86 -9.40 2.29
C ILE A 47 -19.47 -8.00 2.38
N LEU A 48 -19.42 -7.25 1.28
CA LEU A 48 -20.13 -5.99 1.12
C LEU A 48 -21.35 -6.24 0.22
N SER A 49 -22.55 -5.98 0.72
CA SER A 49 -23.80 -6.31 0.02
C SER A 49 -24.83 -5.20 0.16
N GLY A 50 -25.61 -4.98 -0.92
CA GLY A 50 -26.77 -4.10 -0.92
C GLY A 50 -27.99 -4.69 -0.22
N LEU A 51 -27.96 -5.98 0.12
CA LEU A 51 -29.09 -6.75 0.68
C LEU A 51 -30.35 -6.76 -0.20
N ALA A 52 -30.22 -6.42 -1.48
CA ALA A 52 -31.32 -6.51 -2.44
C ALA A 52 -31.83 -7.95 -2.56
N GLU A 53 -33.09 -8.12 -2.97
CA GLU A 53 -33.65 -9.44 -3.28
C GLU A 53 -32.75 -10.22 -4.25
N GLY A 54 -32.80 -11.56 -4.19
CA GLY A 54 -32.07 -12.44 -5.12
C GLY A 54 -30.59 -12.60 -4.76
N ALA A 55 -29.71 -12.19 -5.67
CA ALA A 55 -28.26 -12.43 -5.63
C ALA A 55 -27.58 -11.98 -4.33
N ASP A 56 -27.83 -10.74 -3.92
CA ASP A 56 -27.24 -10.13 -2.74
C ASP A 56 -27.60 -10.93 -1.47
N GLN A 57 -28.87 -11.29 -1.31
CA GLN A 57 -29.33 -12.11 -0.18
C GLN A 57 -28.80 -13.55 -0.23
N LEU A 58 -28.66 -14.15 -1.42
CA LEU A 58 -28.06 -15.47 -1.58
C LEU A 58 -26.61 -15.46 -1.09
N MET A 59 -25.81 -14.49 -1.53
CA MET A 59 -24.42 -14.34 -1.10
C MET A 59 -24.31 -14.13 0.40
N VAL A 60 -25.17 -13.28 0.99
CA VAL A 60 -25.17 -13.04 2.44
C VAL A 60 -25.53 -14.31 3.22
N LYS A 61 -26.52 -15.09 2.77
CA LYS A 61 -26.84 -16.39 3.39
C LYS A 61 -25.64 -17.35 3.38
N VAL A 62 -24.91 -17.44 2.26
CA VAL A 62 -23.70 -18.27 2.15
C VAL A 62 -22.60 -17.75 3.10
N ALA A 63 -22.38 -16.44 3.13
CA ALA A 63 -21.38 -15.82 3.99
C ALA A 63 -21.64 -16.10 5.48
N LEU A 64 -22.90 -15.98 5.91
CA LEU A 64 -23.32 -16.27 7.28
C LEU A 64 -23.16 -17.75 7.63
N LYS A 65 -23.44 -18.69 6.70
CA LYS A 65 -23.16 -20.13 6.89
C LYS A 65 -21.67 -20.39 7.14
N LEU A 66 -20.80 -19.63 6.49
CA LEU A 66 -19.34 -19.68 6.68
C LEU A 66 -18.83 -18.82 7.86
N LYS A 67 -19.72 -18.18 8.63
CA LYS A 67 -19.39 -17.27 9.73
C LYS A 67 -18.49 -16.10 9.29
N LEU A 68 -18.63 -15.65 8.05
CA LEU A 68 -17.94 -14.48 7.54
C LEU A 68 -18.63 -13.20 8.01
N LYS A 69 -17.87 -12.10 8.07
CA LYS A 69 -18.44 -10.79 8.36
C LYS A 69 -19.22 -10.30 7.14
N VAL A 70 -20.33 -9.60 7.41
CA VAL A 70 -21.16 -8.97 6.38
C VAL A 70 -21.36 -7.51 6.76
N THR A 71 -21.07 -6.61 5.84
CA THR A 71 -21.38 -5.18 5.96
C THR A 71 -22.51 -4.86 4.99
N ALA A 72 -23.63 -4.38 5.54
CA ALA A 72 -24.74 -3.88 4.75
C ALA A 72 -24.38 -2.50 4.20
N VAL A 73 -24.24 -2.38 2.88
CA VAL A 73 -24.03 -1.10 2.20
C VAL A 73 -25.38 -0.68 1.64
N LEU A 74 -25.98 0.36 2.21
CA LEU A 74 -27.34 0.77 1.86
C LEU A 74 -27.33 2.06 1.03
N PRO A 75 -28.20 2.15 -0.01
CA PRO A 75 -28.32 3.36 -0.82
C PRO A 75 -29.04 4.50 -0.07
N PHE A 76 -29.83 4.17 0.96
CA PHE A 76 -30.63 5.09 1.76
C PHE A 76 -30.63 4.65 3.23
N ASP A 77 -31.19 5.49 4.11
CA ASP A 77 -31.56 5.07 5.46
C ASP A 77 -32.47 3.85 5.43
N VAL A 78 -32.37 3.01 6.48
CA VAL A 78 -33.05 1.70 6.54
C VAL A 78 -34.55 1.82 6.26
N GLN A 79 -35.23 2.77 6.92
CA GLN A 79 -36.67 2.99 6.77
C GLN A 79 -37.08 3.39 5.34
N GLU A 80 -36.21 4.09 4.62
CA GLU A 80 -36.45 4.48 3.24
C GLU A 80 -36.21 3.31 2.29
N TYR A 81 -35.16 2.52 2.56
CA TYR A 81 -34.84 1.35 1.74
C TYR A 81 -35.87 0.22 1.87
N GLU A 82 -36.47 0.06 3.06
CA GLU A 82 -37.54 -0.92 3.31
C GLU A 82 -38.74 -0.75 2.35
N LYS A 83 -39.00 0.47 1.86
CA LYS A 83 -40.08 0.77 0.91
C LYS A 83 -39.89 0.14 -0.46
N ASP A 84 -38.66 -0.28 -0.79
CA ASP A 84 -38.34 -0.88 -2.10
C ASP A 84 -38.65 -2.38 -2.16
N PHE A 85 -39.00 -3.01 -1.03
CA PHE A 85 -39.36 -4.43 -0.95
C PHE A 85 -40.88 -4.61 -1.09
N ARG A 86 -41.30 -5.35 -2.13
CA ARG A 86 -42.71 -5.43 -2.55
C ARG A 86 -43.58 -6.37 -1.70
N SER A 87 -43.00 -7.44 -1.18
CA SER A 87 -43.74 -8.47 -0.42
C SER A 87 -43.36 -8.44 1.06
N PRO A 88 -44.32 -8.72 1.97
CA PRO A 88 -44.03 -8.85 3.40
C PRO A 88 -42.93 -9.88 3.69
N GLN A 89 -42.91 -11.01 2.96
CA GLN A 89 -41.88 -12.05 3.15
C GLN A 89 -40.49 -11.58 2.74
N SER A 90 -40.39 -10.77 1.68
CA SER A 90 -39.11 -10.19 1.26
C SER A 90 -38.61 -9.18 2.28
N LEU A 91 -39.50 -8.33 2.81
CA LEU A 91 -39.15 -7.36 3.83
C LEU A 91 -38.67 -8.04 5.13
N GLU A 92 -39.37 -9.08 5.56
CA GLU A 92 -38.96 -9.88 6.72
C GLU A 92 -37.60 -10.56 6.50
N THR A 93 -37.37 -11.10 5.30
CA THR A 93 -36.06 -11.67 4.94
C THR A 93 -34.95 -10.62 4.97
N PHE A 94 -35.20 -9.42 4.45
CA PHE A 94 -34.27 -8.30 4.53
C PHE A 94 -33.94 -7.95 5.98
N ARG A 95 -34.95 -7.71 6.83
CA ARG A 95 -34.75 -7.38 8.26
C ARG A 95 -33.95 -8.44 8.99
N ARG A 96 -34.29 -9.72 8.82
CA ARG A 96 -33.57 -10.85 9.43
C ARG A 96 -32.10 -10.92 9.02
N LEU A 97 -31.79 -10.64 7.75
CA LEU A 97 -30.40 -10.65 7.26
C LEU A 97 -29.65 -9.39 7.70
N PHE A 98 -30.33 -8.24 7.69
CA PHE A 98 -29.80 -6.96 8.15
C PHE A 98 -29.37 -7.01 9.63
N GLU A 99 -30.17 -7.63 10.50
CA GLU A 99 -29.83 -7.83 11.92
C GLU A 99 -28.59 -8.70 12.14
N GLN A 100 -28.23 -9.55 11.16
CA GLN A 100 -27.05 -10.40 11.22
C GLN A 100 -25.80 -9.74 10.63
N CYS A 101 -25.93 -8.57 10.00
CA CYS A 101 -24.80 -7.81 9.51
C CYS A 101 -23.96 -7.28 10.67
N SER A 102 -22.64 -7.36 10.53
CA SER A 102 -21.69 -6.89 11.55
C SER A 102 -21.63 -5.36 11.60
N GLU A 103 -21.83 -4.72 10.45
CA GLU A 103 -21.74 -3.27 10.28
C GLU A 103 -22.72 -2.78 9.20
N VAL A 104 -23.04 -1.49 9.25
CA VAL A 104 -23.92 -0.83 8.27
C VAL A 104 -23.23 0.43 7.76
N LYS A 105 -23.18 0.59 6.44
CA LYS A 105 -22.73 1.80 5.76
C LYS A 105 -23.87 2.37 4.92
N ILE A 106 -24.30 3.57 5.26
CA ILE A 106 -25.25 4.33 4.43
C ILE A 106 -24.44 5.18 3.45
N CYS A 107 -24.74 5.06 2.16
CA CYS A 107 -24.08 5.82 1.11
C CYS A 107 -24.48 7.29 1.19
N GLN A 108 -23.50 8.19 1.05
CA GLN A 108 -23.77 9.62 1.07
C GLN A 108 -24.40 10.05 -0.25
N ARG A 109 -25.43 10.89 -0.16
CA ARG A 109 -26.06 11.57 -1.29
C ARG A 109 -26.42 12.99 -0.90
N GLU A 110 -26.52 13.87 -1.88
CA GLU A 110 -27.09 15.20 -1.65
C GLU A 110 -28.58 15.07 -1.31
N ALA A 111 -29.08 15.88 -0.38
CA ALA A 111 -30.44 15.74 0.14
C ALA A 111 -31.53 15.79 -0.96
N ASN A 112 -31.26 16.53 -2.04
CA ASN A 112 -32.19 16.75 -3.16
C ASN A 112 -31.84 15.95 -4.43
N SER A 113 -30.90 15.00 -4.34
CA SER A 113 -30.54 14.14 -5.48
C SER A 113 -31.66 13.17 -5.87
N PRO A 114 -31.85 12.87 -7.17
CA PRO A 114 -32.68 11.76 -7.63
C PRO A 114 -32.34 10.45 -6.91
N ARG A 115 -33.35 9.62 -6.57
CA ARG A 115 -33.14 8.33 -5.90
C ARG A 115 -32.16 7.42 -6.64
N VAL A 116 -32.09 7.51 -7.97
CA VAL A 116 -31.14 6.76 -8.81
C VAL A 116 -29.70 7.00 -8.38
N GLU A 117 -29.34 8.20 -7.93
CA GLU A 117 -27.99 8.50 -7.45
C GLU A 117 -27.61 7.73 -6.18
N GLY A 118 -28.57 7.41 -5.31
CA GLY A 118 -28.32 6.55 -4.14
C GLY A 118 -27.89 5.14 -4.54
N TYR A 119 -28.49 4.59 -5.58
CA TYR A 119 -28.10 3.29 -6.15
C TYR A 119 -26.76 3.35 -6.87
N THR A 120 -26.47 4.44 -7.58
CA THR A 120 -25.15 4.67 -8.17
C THR A 120 -24.08 4.81 -7.08
N ALA A 121 -24.35 5.52 -5.99
CA ALA A 121 -23.45 5.66 -4.84
C ALA A 121 -23.19 4.32 -4.15
N LEU A 122 -24.22 3.47 -4.02
CA LEU A 122 -24.08 2.07 -3.59
C LEU A 122 -23.10 1.32 -4.51
N GLY A 123 -23.33 1.36 -5.83
CA GLY A 123 -22.45 0.72 -6.81
C GLY A 123 -21.00 1.19 -6.70
N LYS A 124 -20.78 2.51 -6.67
CA LYS A 124 -19.44 3.12 -6.49
C LYS A 124 -18.78 2.66 -5.18
N THR A 125 -19.54 2.59 -4.08
CA THR A 125 -19.03 2.14 -2.78
C THR A 125 -18.63 0.68 -2.81
N LEU A 126 -19.46 -0.20 -3.40
CA LEU A 126 -19.14 -1.62 -3.54
C LEU A 126 -17.88 -1.83 -4.37
N VAL A 127 -17.74 -1.13 -5.51
CA VAL A 127 -16.56 -1.23 -6.37
C VAL A 127 -15.31 -0.69 -5.66
N GLY A 128 -15.37 0.55 -5.15
CA GLY A 128 -14.20 1.22 -4.57
C GLY A 128 -13.70 0.61 -3.26
N CYS A 129 -14.55 -0.12 -2.53
CA CYS A 129 -14.21 -0.71 -1.22
C CYS A 129 -14.08 -2.24 -1.25
N SER A 130 -14.01 -2.87 -2.43
CA SER A 130 -13.81 -4.32 -2.57
C SER A 130 -12.48 -4.64 -3.22
N ASP A 131 -11.80 -5.69 -2.75
CA ASP A 131 -10.65 -6.26 -3.45
C ASP A 131 -11.08 -6.92 -4.77
N TYR A 132 -12.26 -7.52 -4.77
CA TYR A 132 -12.94 -7.97 -5.98
C TYR A 132 -14.44 -8.03 -5.77
N LEU A 133 -15.18 -8.01 -6.88
CA LEU A 133 -16.62 -8.08 -6.90
C LEU A 133 -17.07 -9.41 -7.53
N ILE A 134 -18.13 -10.00 -6.97
CA ILE A 134 -18.83 -11.15 -7.55
C ILE A 134 -20.12 -10.64 -8.18
N ALA A 135 -20.23 -10.78 -9.50
CA ALA A 135 -21.44 -10.50 -10.25
C ALA A 135 -22.21 -11.81 -10.49
N ILE A 136 -23.38 -11.95 -9.86
CA ILE A 136 -24.33 -13.06 -10.10
C ILE A 136 -25.32 -12.59 -11.17
N TRP A 137 -24.95 -12.80 -12.42
CA TRP A 137 -25.51 -12.05 -13.55
C TRP A 137 -25.69 -12.94 -14.77
N ASP A 138 -26.56 -12.52 -15.68
CA ASP A 138 -26.83 -13.22 -16.94
C ASP A 138 -26.03 -12.67 -18.12
N GLY A 139 -25.20 -11.64 -17.92
CA GLY A 139 -24.41 -11.01 -18.97
C GLY A 139 -25.18 -10.02 -19.85
N VAL A 140 -26.47 -9.79 -19.58
CA VAL A 140 -27.30 -8.90 -20.41
C VAL A 140 -27.13 -7.45 -20.01
N ILE A 141 -26.56 -6.67 -20.92
CA ILE A 141 -26.52 -5.21 -20.83
C ILE A 141 -27.90 -4.71 -21.27
N ASP A 142 -28.78 -4.39 -20.32
CA ASP A 142 -30.14 -3.92 -20.61
C ASP A 142 -30.08 -2.70 -21.55
N HIS A 143 -30.43 -2.91 -22.82
CA HIS A 143 -30.62 -1.84 -23.81
C HIS A 143 -32.01 -1.24 -23.60
N ASN A 144 -32.10 0.02 -23.20
CA ASN A 144 -33.39 0.72 -23.23
C ASN A 144 -33.93 0.72 -24.67
N LYS A 145 -34.98 -0.07 -24.93
CA LYS A 145 -35.76 0.02 -26.17
C LYS A 145 -36.46 1.38 -26.19
N GLY A 146 -35.85 2.39 -26.80
CA GLY A 146 -36.49 3.68 -27.05
C GLY A 146 -35.61 4.91 -27.14
N SER A 147 -34.34 4.88 -26.73
CA SER A 147 -33.42 6.01 -26.87
C SER A 147 -32.26 5.67 -27.80
N SER A 148 -31.94 6.56 -28.74
CA SER A 148 -30.78 6.47 -29.64
C SER A 148 -29.41 6.56 -28.92
N SER A 149 -29.41 6.63 -27.59
CA SER A 149 -28.23 6.56 -26.73
C SER A 149 -28.29 5.26 -25.91
N TYR A 150 -27.21 4.48 -26.00
CA TYR A 150 -26.99 3.18 -25.35
C TYR A 150 -26.79 3.33 -23.83
N ALA A 151 -27.85 3.65 -23.07
CA ALA A 151 -27.72 3.94 -21.65
C ALA A 151 -27.90 2.69 -20.76
N VAL A 152 -26.81 2.24 -20.12
CA VAL A 152 -26.83 1.26 -19.03
C VAL A 152 -27.63 1.82 -17.85
N LYS A 153 -28.52 1.04 -17.22
CA LYS A 153 -29.30 1.48 -16.06
C LYS A 153 -28.38 1.86 -14.89
N PRO A 154 -28.32 3.14 -14.46
CA PRO A 154 -27.41 3.57 -13.40
C PRO A 154 -27.64 2.81 -12.10
N GLY A 155 -26.56 2.34 -11.47
CA GLY A 155 -26.60 1.54 -10.24
C GLY A 155 -27.16 0.12 -10.40
N GLY A 156 -27.47 -0.32 -11.62
CA GLY A 156 -27.84 -1.71 -11.91
C GLY A 156 -26.61 -2.63 -12.00
N THR A 157 -26.82 -3.95 -12.01
CA THR A 157 -25.75 -4.96 -12.09
C THR A 157 -24.78 -4.73 -13.25
N ALA A 158 -25.30 -4.44 -14.44
CA ALA A 158 -24.48 -4.14 -15.62
C ALA A 158 -23.63 -2.87 -15.44
N ASP A 159 -24.16 -1.86 -14.75
CA ASP A 159 -23.44 -0.62 -14.46
C ASP A 159 -22.32 -0.84 -13.43
N VAL A 160 -22.59 -1.63 -12.38
CA VAL A 160 -21.58 -2.01 -11.39
C VAL A 160 -20.46 -2.84 -12.02
N VAL A 161 -20.79 -3.79 -12.90
CA VAL A 161 -19.81 -4.56 -13.68
C VAL A 161 -18.97 -3.63 -14.56
N ARG A 162 -19.61 -2.66 -15.24
CA ARG A 162 -18.91 -1.64 -16.03
C ARG A 162 -17.95 -0.82 -15.17
N MET A 163 -18.40 -0.35 -13.99
CA MET A 163 -17.57 0.39 -13.02
C MET A 163 -16.34 -0.41 -12.57
N CYS A 164 -16.46 -1.73 -12.37
CA CYS A 164 -15.31 -2.58 -12.05
C CYS A 164 -14.24 -2.57 -13.17
N ILE A 165 -14.67 -2.72 -14.42
CA ILE A 165 -13.79 -2.99 -15.57
C ILE A 165 -13.21 -1.70 -16.16
N GLU A 166 -14.04 -0.68 -16.33
CA GLU A 166 -13.61 0.66 -16.74
C GLU A 166 -12.85 1.36 -15.61
N GLY A 167 -13.24 1.07 -14.37
CA GLY A 167 -12.71 1.62 -13.13
C GLY A 167 -13.43 2.91 -12.71
N LEU A 168 -13.27 3.28 -11.45
CA LEU A 168 -13.85 4.50 -10.90
C LEU A 168 -12.95 5.69 -11.19
N VAL A 169 -13.53 6.78 -11.71
CA VAL A 169 -12.89 8.08 -11.83
C VAL A 169 -13.48 9.01 -10.77
N ASP A 170 -12.62 9.66 -10.01
CA ASP A 170 -13.03 10.76 -9.14
C ASP A 170 -13.07 12.05 -9.97
N GLU A 171 -14.28 12.55 -10.23
CA GLU A 171 -14.50 13.80 -10.98
C GLU A 171 -13.94 15.03 -10.25
N SER A 172 -13.73 14.94 -8.93
CA SER A 172 -13.09 16.01 -8.14
C SER A 172 -11.56 15.98 -8.21
N SER A 173 -10.98 14.93 -8.79
CA SER A 173 -9.54 14.85 -9.02
C SER A 173 -9.15 15.80 -10.15
N LEU A 174 -8.32 16.80 -9.83
CA LEU A 174 -7.70 17.67 -10.84
C LEU A 174 -6.63 16.95 -11.67
N LEU A 175 -6.40 15.66 -11.42
CA LEU A 175 -5.41 14.83 -12.10
C LEU A 175 -6.12 13.93 -13.09
N PHE A 176 -5.56 13.81 -14.30
CA PHE A 176 -5.84 12.71 -15.23
C PHE A 176 -5.23 11.41 -14.67
N SER A 177 -5.69 11.01 -13.48
CA SER A 177 -5.29 9.77 -12.84
C SER A 177 -6.00 8.61 -13.54
N LYS A 178 -5.30 7.48 -13.63
CA LYS A 178 -5.90 6.26 -14.15
C LYS A 178 -7.08 5.85 -13.25
N PRO A 179 -8.23 5.43 -13.82
CA PRO A 179 -9.33 4.92 -13.03
C PRO A 179 -8.91 3.73 -12.18
N ASN A 180 -9.36 3.68 -10.93
CA ASN A 180 -9.10 2.55 -10.04
C ASN A 180 -10.01 1.39 -10.45
N LYS A 181 -9.43 0.26 -10.86
CA LYS A 181 -10.16 -0.89 -11.39
C LYS A 181 -10.29 -1.96 -10.31
N THR A 182 -11.45 -2.59 -10.25
CA THR A 182 -11.73 -3.68 -9.31
C THR A 182 -11.95 -4.95 -10.11
N TYR A 183 -11.30 -6.04 -9.72
CA TYR A 183 -11.52 -7.32 -10.39
C TYR A 183 -12.96 -7.80 -10.19
N CYS A 184 -13.63 -8.23 -11.25
CA CYS A 184 -15.01 -8.69 -11.24
C CYS A 184 -15.09 -10.13 -11.74
N LYS A 185 -15.44 -11.04 -10.83
CA LYS A 185 -15.75 -12.44 -11.12
C LYS A 185 -17.22 -12.58 -11.50
N TRP A 186 -17.48 -13.20 -12.64
CA TRP A 186 -18.84 -13.46 -13.10
C TRP A 186 -19.26 -14.88 -12.78
N LEU A 187 -20.27 -15.01 -11.93
CA LEU A 187 -21.02 -16.24 -11.72
C LEU A 187 -22.27 -16.22 -12.60
N VAL A 188 -22.34 -17.12 -13.56
CA VAL A 188 -23.42 -17.17 -14.54
C VAL A 188 -24.73 -17.55 -13.86
N SER A 189 -25.75 -16.71 -14.01
CA SER A 189 -27.12 -16.92 -13.52
C SER A 189 -28.13 -16.59 -14.61
N THR A 190 -29.39 -16.99 -14.42
CA THR A 190 -30.51 -16.56 -15.26
C THR A 190 -31.51 -15.73 -14.47
N ARG A 191 -32.61 -15.33 -15.13
CA ARG A 191 -33.70 -14.55 -14.54
C ARG A 191 -35.02 -15.22 -14.78
N SER A 192 -35.90 -15.20 -13.79
CA SER A 192 -37.27 -15.72 -13.90
C SER A 192 -38.09 -15.01 -14.98
N ARG A 193 -37.78 -13.74 -15.30
CA ARG A 193 -38.48 -12.97 -16.34
C ARG A 193 -38.05 -13.31 -17.78
N HIS A 194 -36.98 -14.07 -17.96
CA HIS A 194 -36.51 -14.43 -19.30
C HIS A 194 -37.27 -15.65 -19.82
N ALA A 195 -37.98 -15.48 -20.94
CA ALA A 195 -38.67 -16.58 -21.60
C ALA A 195 -37.71 -17.60 -22.24
N SER A 196 -36.49 -17.18 -22.57
CA SER A 196 -35.41 -18.00 -23.14
C SER A 196 -34.06 -17.57 -22.56
N LEU A 197 -33.05 -18.45 -22.64
CA LEU A 197 -31.69 -18.10 -22.21
C LEU A 197 -31.16 -16.90 -23.01
N PRO A 198 -30.54 -15.92 -22.34
CA PRO A 198 -29.82 -14.84 -23.03
C PRO A 198 -28.68 -15.36 -23.89
N VAL A 199 -28.33 -14.62 -24.95
CA VAL A 199 -27.21 -14.96 -25.86
C VAL A 199 -25.88 -15.08 -25.09
N SER A 200 -25.70 -14.29 -24.04
CA SER A 200 -24.55 -14.34 -23.13
C SER A 200 -24.46 -15.62 -22.29
N VAL A 201 -25.56 -16.37 -22.16
CA VAL A 201 -25.63 -17.65 -21.45
C VAL A 201 -25.78 -18.77 -22.48
N GLY A 202 -24.65 -19.32 -22.91
CA GLY A 202 -24.59 -20.29 -24.01
C GLY A 202 -25.41 -21.57 -23.77
N SER A 203 -25.48 -22.04 -22.52
CA SER A 203 -26.29 -23.21 -22.17
C SER A 203 -26.77 -23.21 -20.71
N LYS A 204 -27.80 -24.00 -20.39
CA LYS A 204 -28.23 -24.22 -18.98
C LYS A 204 -27.11 -24.84 -18.12
N LYS A 205 -26.14 -25.54 -18.72
CA LYS A 205 -25.00 -26.11 -17.99
C LYS A 205 -24.01 -25.04 -17.54
N ASP A 206 -24.07 -23.85 -18.13
CA ASP A 206 -23.21 -22.74 -17.76
C ASP A 206 -23.67 -22.09 -16.45
N ILE A 207 -24.91 -22.30 -16.02
CA ILE A 207 -25.45 -21.75 -14.76
C ILE A 207 -24.64 -22.30 -13.59
N GLY A 208 -24.15 -21.41 -12.73
CA GLY A 208 -23.26 -21.76 -11.62
C GLY A 208 -21.79 -21.94 -12.02
N SER A 209 -21.42 -21.72 -13.28
CA SER A 209 -20.01 -21.68 -13.70
C SER A 209 -19.42 -20.28 -13.60
N TRP A 210 -18.11 -20.21 -13.34
CA TRP A 210 -17.33 -18.98 -13.32
C TRP A 210 -16.83 -18.64 -14.73
N LYS A 211 -17.08 -17.42 -15.20
CA LYS A 211 -16.62 -16.92 -16.50
C LYS A 211 -15.84 -15.61 -16.37
N THR A 212 -15.03 -15.30 -17.37
CA THR A 212 -14.44 -13.97 -17.55
C THR A 212 -15.46 -13.03 -18.16
N ILE A 213 -15.38 -11.75 -17.80
CA ILE A 213 -16.17 -10.71 -18.43
C ILE A 213 -15.28 -10.06 -19.49
N ASP A 214 -15.57 -10.38 -20.75
CA ASP A 214 -14.85 -9.81 -21.89
C ASP A 214 -15.49 -8.48 -22.35
N ALA A 215 -16.69 -8.19 -21.85
CA ALA A 215 -17.36 -6.90 -22.05
C ALA A 215 -16.61 -5.79 -21.29
N TYR A 216 -16.48 -4.61 -21.89
CA TYR A 216 -15.89 -3.39 -21.30
C TYR A 216 -14.35 -3.38 -21.13
N GLY A 217 -13.64 -4.48 -21.39
CA GLY A 217 -12.17 -4.50 -21.44
C GLY A 217 -11.51 -5.69 -20.74
N VAL A 218 -10.17 -5.72 -20.78
CA VAL A 218 -9.36 -6.82 -20.19
C VAL A 218 -9.15 -6.60 -18.69
N GLN A 219 -9.45 -7.63 -17.91
CA GLN A 219 -9.16 -7.67 -16.47
C GLN A 219 -7.81 -8.37 -16.21
N ASN A 220 -7.04 -7.88 -15.25
CA ASN A 220 -5.73 -8.44 -14.91
C ASN A 220 -5.82 -9.35 -13.68
N VAL A 221 -5.89 -10.66 -13.92
CA VAL A 221 -5.98 -11.69 -12.87
C VAL A 221 -4.70 -11.79 -12.05
N ASP A 222 -3.54 -11.58 -12.67
CA ASP A 222 -2.25 -11.67 -11.98
C ASP A 222 -2.09 -10.53 -10.97
N LEU A 223 -2.45 -9.30 -11.37
CA LEU A 223 -2.48 -8.14 -10.48
C LEU A 223 -3.45 -8.37 -9.30
N PHE A 224 -4.65 -8.89 -9.57
CA PHE A 224 -5.60 -9.25 -8.53
C PHE A 224 -5.01 -10.25 -7.52
N ASN A 225 -4.38 -11.32 -8.03
CA ASN A 225 -3.73 -12.32 -7.19
C ASN A 225 -2.56 -11.73 -6.39
N GLU A 226 -1.80 -10.81 -6.98
CA GLU A 226 -0.71 -10.09 -6.33
C GLU A 226 -1.23 -9.23 -5.16
N ILE A 227 -2.30 -8.45 -5.37
CA ILE A 227 -2.93 -7.61 -4.33
C ILE A 227 -3.41 -8.48 -3.15
N LEU A 228 -4.06 -9.62 -3.43
CA LEU A 228 -4.46 -10.55 -2.38
C LEU A 228 -3.26 -11.14 -1.61
N ALA A 229 -2.21 -11.53 -2.33
CA ALA A 229 -1.00 -12.08 -1.71
C ALA A 229 -0.27 -11.03 -0.85
N LYS A 230 -0.22 -9.77 -1.29
CA LYS A 230 0.34 -8.64 -0.52
C LYS A 230 -0.47 -8.39 0.75
N THR A 231 -1.80 -8.41 0.68
CA THR A 231 -2.68 -8.26 1.86
C THR A 231 -2.49 -9.40 2.86
N GLU A 232 -2.46 -10.65 2.40
CA GLU A 232 -2.20 -11.82 3.27
C GLU A 232 -0.81 -11.76 3.92
N ARG A 233 0.21 -11.31 3.17
CA ARG A 233 1.56 -11.12 3.68
C ARG A 233 1.63 -10.04 4.75
N PHE A 234 0.95 -8.92 4.54
CA PHE A 234 0.84 -7.84 5.53
C PHE A 234 0.21 -8.36 6.83
N ASN A 235 -0.92 -9.07 6.72
CA ASN A 235 -1.61 -9.67 7.86
C ASN A 235 -0.76 -10.73 8.57
N THR A 236 -0.04 -11.56 7.82
CA THR A 236 0.91 -12.54 8.38
C THR A 236 2.05 -11.85 9.13
N GLY A 237 2.56 -10.74 8.59
CA GLY A 237 3.58 -9.91 9.22
C GLY A 237 3.07 -9.30 10.53
N ALA A 238 1.83 -8.81 10.55
CA ALA A 238 1.21 -8.16 11.70
C ALA A 238 1.22 -9.05 12.96
N LEU A 239 1.08 -10.37 12.79
CA LEU A 239 1.13 -11.35 13.89
C LEU A 239 2.49 -11.43 14.59
N ARG A 240 3.56 -10.97 13.95
CA ARG A 240 4.93 -11.03 14.49
C ARG A 240 5.34 -9.75 15.22
N ILE A 241 4.51 -8.71 15.17
CA ILE A 241 4.79 -7.42 15.80
C ILE A 241 4.63 -7.56 17.31
N LYS A 242 5.62 -7.09 18.07
CA LYS A 242 5.53 -7.08 19.53
C LYS A 242 4.61 -5.94 19.98
N LYS A 243 3.85 -6.17 21.06
CA LYS A 243 2.96 -5.15 21.64
C LYS A 243 3.72 -3.85 21.99
N LYS A 244 4.96 -3.98 22.46
CA LYS A 244 5.84 -2.85 22.78
C LYS A 244 6.12 -1.99 21.53
N ASP A 245 6.54 -2.62 20.43
CA ASP A 245 6.87 -1.93 19.18
C ASP A 245 5.63 -1.18 18.64
N LYS A 246 4.44 -1.80 18.72
CA LYS A 246 3.18 -1.16 18.33
C LYS A 246 2.84 0.06 19.22
N ALA A 247 3.09 -0.04 20.53
CA ALA A 247 2.86 1.07 21.45
C ALA A 247 3.84 2.24 21.23
N GLU A 248 5.11 1.94 20.91
CA GLU A 248 6.10 2.96 20.55
C GLU A 248 5.72 3.67 19.24
N SER A 249 5.28 2.92 18.22
CA SER A 249 4.76 3.50 16.96
C SER A 249 3.55 4.41 17.19
N LEU A 250 2.59 3.97 18.02
CA LEU A 250 1.44 4.78 18.39
C LEU A 250 1.85 6.08 19.11
N ALA A 251 2.74 5.99 20.10
CA ALA A 251 3.23 7.14 20.84
C ALA A 251 3.96 8.14 19.93
N HIS A 252 4.71 7.65 18.95
CA HIS A 252 5.37 8.49 17.96
C HIS A 252 4.38 9.21 17.04
N LEU A 253 3.28 8.54 16.64
CA LEU A 253 2.25 9.14 15.79
C LEU A 253 1.48 10.25 16.51
N ILE A 254 1.02 10.01 17.73
CA ILE A 254 0.05 10.89 18.41
C ILE A 254 0.70 11.89 19.37
N GLY A 255 1.97 11.69 19.74
CA GLY A 255 2.64 12.57 20.69
C GLY A 255 1.94 12.67 22.05
N GLU A 256 2.08 13.83 22.70
CA GLU A 256 1.48 14.11 24.01
C GLU A 256 0.11 14.79 23.86
N GLN A 257 -0.84 14.44 24.73
CA GLN A 257 -2.19 15.01 24.80
C GLN A 257 -3.02 14.89 23.50
N PRO A 258 -3.30 13.67 23.04
CA PRO A 258 -4.04 13.44 21.80
C PRO A 258 -5.55 13.73 21.95
N PRO A 259 -6.24 14.14 20.87
CA PRO A 259 -7.70 14.29 20.86
C PRO A 259 -8.38 12.91 20.86
N THR A 260 -8.56 12.33 22.05
CA THR A 260 -8.97 10.94 22.25
C THR A 260 -10.29 10.57 21.56
N GLU A 261 -11.29 11.46 21.59
CA GLU A 261 -12.60 11.22 20.97
C GLU A 261 -12.51 11.11 19.44
N SER A 262 -11.83 12.08 18.80
CA SER A 262 -11.65 12.07 17.35
C SER A 262 -10.78 10.91 16.89
N LEU A 263 -9.76 10.51 17.67
CA LEU A 263 -8.95 9.33 17.37
C LEU A 263 -9.70 8.01 17.55
N ALA A 264 -10.61 7.92 18.53
CA ALA A 264 -11.43 6.74 18.72
C ALA A 264 -12.34 6.47 17.50
N ALA A 265 -12.85 7.53 16.86
CA ALA A 265 -13.66 7.43 15.65
C ALA A 265 -12.90 6.82 14.45
N ILE A 266 -11.57 6.99 14.40
CA ILE A 266 -10.70 6.48 13.33
C ILE A 266 -9.69 5.44 13.83
N LYS A 267 -10.01 4.74 14.91
CA LYS A 267 -9.09 3.79 15.57
C LYS A 267 -8.53 2.75 14.61
N HIS A 268 -9.32 2.27 13.65
CA HIS A 268 -8.89 1.28 12.67
C HIS A 268 -7.80 1.82 11.73
N LEU A 269 -7.84 3.11 11.34
CA LEU A 269 -6.76 3.76 10.59
C LEU A 269 -5.47 3.83 11.40
N VAL A 270 -5.59 4.23 12.67
CA VAL A 270 -4.45 4.31 13.60
C VAL A 270 -3.84 2.93 13.84
N ASP A 271 -4.67 1.90 14.02
CA ASP A 271 -4.22 0.53 14.19
C ASP A 271 -3.49 0.02 12.94
N ALA A 272 -4.03 0.26 11.74
CA ALA A 272 -3.38 -0.08 10.47
C ALA A 272 -2.05 0.66 10.28
N TYR A 273 -1.99 1.95 10.65
CA TYR A 273 -0.77 2.76 10.61
C TYR A 273 0.33 2.11 11.45
N CYS A 274 0.03 1.77 12.71
CA CYS A 274 1.02 1.21 13.62
C CYS A 274 1.55 -0.13 13.09
N VAL A 275 0.69 -0.95 12.47
CA VAL A 275 1.13 -2.20 11.84
C VAL A 275 2.06 -1.90 10.65
N ALA A 276 1.66 -1.00 9.76
CA ALA A 276 2.44 -0.64 8.56
C ALA A 276 3.82 -0.06 8.94
N ASP A 277 3.86 0.87 9.90
CA ASP A 277 5.09 1.49 10.39
C ASP A 277 6.02 0.46 11.05
N CYS A 278 5.52 -0.38 11.96
CA CYS A 278 6.34 -1.44 12.57
C CYS A 278 6.92 -2.41 11.52
N LEU A 279 6.10 -2.84 10.54
CA LEU A 279 6.57 -3.73 9.48
C LEU A 279 7.63 -3.07 8.61
N ALA A 280 7.42 -1.81 8.23
CA ALA A 280 8.39 -1.01 7.48
C ALA A 280 9.71 -0.88 8.26
N GLN A 281 9.67 -0.58 9.56
CA GLN A 281 10.87 -0.47 10.40
C GLN A 281 11.61 -1.81 10.53
N ILE A 282 10.91 -2.92 10.69
CA ILE A 282 11.52 -4.26 10.71
C ILE A 282 12.27 -4.51 9.40
N ARG A 283 11.65 -4.24 8.25
CA ARG A 283 12.30 -4.45 6.95
C ARG A 283 13.44 -3.48 6.71
N GLN A 284 13.32 -2.23 7.13
CA GLN A 284 14.40 -1.25 7.08
C GLN A 284 15.63 -1.75 7.85
N GLN A 285 15.44 -2.24 9.08
CA GLN A 285 16.55 -2.79 9.89
C GLN A 285 17.17 -4.02 9.22
N GLN A 286 16.36 -4.90 8.63
CA GLN A 286 16.87 -6.05 7.90
C GLN A 286 17.67 -5.63 6.66
N ARG A 287 17.18 -4.68 5.85
CA ARG A 287 17.91 -4.09 4.72
C ARG A 287 19.28 -3.57 5.15
N LEU A 288 19.32 -2.77 6.21
CA LEU A 288 20.57 -2.22 6.74
C LEU A 288 21.54 -3.30 7.20
N LYS A 289 21.04 -4.35 7.86
CA LYS A 289 21.86 -5.51 8.26
C LYS A 289 22.37 -6.28 7.04
N SER A 290 21.53 -6.51 6.04
CA SER A 290 21.90 -7.23 4.82
C SER A 290 22.98 -6.50 4.02
N LEU A 291 22.87 -5.19 3.83
CA LEU A 291 23.91 -4.40 3.17
C LEU A 291 25.24 -4.48 3.93
N LYS A 292 25.22 -4.35 5.27
CA LYS A 292 26.43 -4.51 6.09
C LYS A 292 27.04 -5.91 5.93
N TRP A 293 26.23 -6.97 6.01
CA TRP A 293 26.69 -8.34 5.83
C TRP A 293 27.26 -8.58 4.45
N ILE A 294 26.59 -8.12 3.39
CA ILE A 294 27.10 -8.21 2.01
C ILE A 294 28.48 -7.55 1.91
N THR A 295 28.63 -6.29 2.36
CA THR A 295 29.90 -5.59 2.29
C THR A 295 31.00 -6.28 3.11
N THR A 296 30.69 -6.70 4.35
CA THR A 296 31.66 -7.37 5.23
C THR A 296 32.07 -8.75 4.71
N LEU A 297 31.13 -9.56 4.24
CA LEU A 297 31.42 -10.88 3.69
C LEU A 297 32.17 -10.78 2.36
N SER A 298 31.86 -9.80 1.52
CA SER A 298 32.64 -9.50 0.31
C SER A 298 34.09 -9.14 0.62
N PHE A 299 34.33 -8.35 1.67
CA PHE A 299 35.70 -8.05 2.12
C PHE A 299 36.46 -9.34 2.48
N PHE A 300 35.86 -10.22 3.29
CA PHE A 300 36.51 -11.48 3.69
C PHE A 300 36.64 -12.47 2.53
N ALA A 301 35.68 -12.50 1.60
CA ALA A 301 35.77 -13.32 0.39
C ALA A 301 36.97 -12.91 -0.45
N ILE A 302 37.15 -11.61 -0.68
CA ILE A 302 38.29 -11.09 -1.46
C ILE A 302 39.58 -11.29 -0.68
N PHE A 303 39.58 -11.11 0.65
CA PHE A 303 40.75 -11.40 1.48
C PHE A 303 41.21 -12.86 1.35
N ALA A 304 40.29 -13.83 1.45
CA ALA A 304 40.59 -15.25 1.25
C ALA A 304 41.20 -15.52 -0.14
N GLN A 305 40.69 -14.84 -1.18
CA GLN A 305 41.27 -14.91 -2.53
C GLN A 305 42.69 -14.33 -2.57
N GLN A 306 42.96 -13.20 -1.91
CA GLN A 306 44.31 -12.62 -1.83
C GLN A 306 45.29 -13.55 -1.11
N ILE A 307 44.86 -14.26 -0.07
CA ILE A 307 45.71 -15.27 0.60
C ILE A 307 45.99 -16.45 -0.34
N TYR A 308 44.96 -16.95 -1.05
CA TYR A 308 45.10 -18.04 -2.01
C TYR A 308 46.10 -17.70 -3.13
N VAL A 309 45.99 -16.51 -3.72
CA VAL A 309 46.84 -16.09 -4.85
C VAL A 309 48.24 -15.65 -4.39
N GLY A 310 48.34 -14.94 -3.26
CA GLY A 310 49.56 -14.21 -2.89
C GLY A 310 50.46 -14.88 -1.85
N LEU A 311 49.95 -15.84 -1.04
CA LEU A 311 50.71 -16.46 0.05
C LEU A 311 50.64 -17.98 0.06
N TYR A 312 49.43 -18.53 0.10
CA TYR A 312 49.19 -19.95 0.33
C TYR A 312 48.11 -20.48 -0.62
N ALA A 313 48.54 -20.97 -1.79
CA ALA A 313 47.69 -21.56 -2.82
C ALA A 313 47.15 -22.95 -2.42
N THR A 314 46.40 -23.00 -1.32
CA THR A 314 45.74 -24.21 -0.82
C THR A 314 44.28 -24.23 -1.26
N VAL A 315 43.76 -25.43 -1.53
CA VAL A 315 42.35 -25.63 -1.90
C VAL A 315 41.41 -25.07 -0.84
N SER A 316 41.79 -25.12 0.44
CA SER A 316 40.99 -24.57 1.54
C SER A 316 40.68 -23.08 1.39
N TRP A 317 41.67 -22.24 1.06
CA TRP A 317 41.44 -20.80 0.88
C TRP A 317 40.56 -20.50 -0.35
N PHE A 318 40.72 -21.27 -1.43
CA PHE A 318 39.85 -21.19 -2.59
C PHE A 318 38.40 -21.55 -2.24
N LEU A 319 38.18 -22.65 -1.53
CA LEU A 319 36.84 -23.07 -1.11
C LEU A 319 36.19 -22.07 -0.16
N ILE A 320 36.94 -21.46 0.76
CA ILE A 320 36.44 -20.39 1.63
C ILE A 320 35.95 -19.19 0.81
N HIS A 321 36.74 -18.74 -0.18
CA HIS A 321 36.34 -17.66 -1.08
C HIS A 321 35.03 -17.98 -1.80
N VAL A 322 34.96 -19.13 -2.48
CA VAL A 322 33.78 -19.56 -3.25
C VAL A 322 32.54 -19.66 -2.36
N PHE A 323 32.70 -20.24 -1.16
CA PHE A 323 31.62 -20.33 -0.18
C PHE A 323 31.10 -18.95 0.23
N LEU A 324 31.99 -18.01 0.59
CA LEU A 324 31.59 -16.67 1.00
C LEU A 324 30.90 -15.90 -0.13
N VAL A 325 31.37 -16.04 -1.37
CA VAL A 325 30.70 -15.46 -2.55
C VAL A 325 29.29 -16.03 -2.71
N GLY A 326 29.14 -17.36 -2.59
CA GLY A 326 27.81 -18.01 -2.64
C GLY A 326 26.86 -17.47 -1.56
N VAL A 327 27.37 -17.26 -0.34
CA VAL A 327 26.58 -16.65 0.76
C VAL A 327 26.17 -15.22 0.43
N VAL A 328 27.09 -14.39 -0.09
CA VAL A 328 26.80 -13.00 -0.49
C VAL A 328 25.71 -12.95 -1.56
N VAL A 329 25.84 -13.75 -2.61
CA VAL A 329 24.84 -13.86 -3.69
C VAL A 329 23.50 -14.31 -3.14
N SER A 330 23.48 -15.30 -2.24
CA SER A 330 22.25 -15.78 -1.60
C SER A 330 21.56 -14.69 -0.77
N ILE A 331 22.31 -13.94 0.04
CA ILE A 331 21.76 -12.83 0.83
C ILE A 331 21.20 -11.75 -0.11
N TYR A 332 21.93 -11.40 -1.16
CA TYR A 332 21.50 -10.40 -2.13
C TYR A 332 20.19 -10.80 -2.82
N TRP A 333 20.14 -12.03 -3.33
CA TRP A 333 18.97 -12.56 -4.03
C TRP A 333 17.72 -12.60 -3.14
N LEU A 334 17.86 -13.06 -1.90
CA LEU A 334 16.75 -13.13 -0.93
C LEU A 334 16.18 -11.77 -0.50
N PHE A 335 16.92 -10.67 -0.68
CA PHE A 335 16.54 -9.35 -0.18
C PHE A 335 16.17 -8.36 -1.27
N PHE A 336 16.85 -8.39 -2.41
CA PHE A 336 16.80 -7.35 -3.43
C PHE A 336 16.27 -7.84 -4.79
N VAL A 337 16.12 -9.15 -5.00
CA VAL A 337 15.68 -9.69 -6.30
C VAL A 337 14.24 -10.19 -6.23
N GLY A 338 13.47 -9.87 -7.27
CA GLY A 338 12.07 -10.28 -7.46
C GLY A 338 11.04 -9.24 -7.02
N SER A 339 9.83 -9.35 -7.58
CA SER A 339 8.66 -8.48 -7.30
C SER A 339 8.05 -8.67 -5.91
N GLU A 340 8.64 -9.55 -5.10
CA GLU A 340 8.22 -9.80 -3.72
C GLU A 340 9.39 -9.67 -2.73
N SER A 341 10.45 -9.00 -3.17
CA SER A 341 11.66 -8.80 -2.38
C SER A 341 11.36 -8.10 -1.06
N LYS A 342 12.24 -8.29 -0.07
CA LYS A 342 12.10 -7.63 1.23
C LYS A 342 12.29 -6.12 1.12
N GLU A 343 13.04 -5.67 0.10
CA GLU A 343 13.19 -4.26 -0.24
C GLU A 343 11.87 -3.67 -0.74
N GLU A 344 11.18 -4.35 -1.66
CA GLU A 344 9.88 -3.87 -2.15
C GLU A 344 8.84 -3.79 -1.03
N GLN A 345 8.80 -4.81 -0.15
CA GLN A 345 7.94 -4.78 1.04
C GLN A 345 8.28 -3.61 1.97
N TYR A 346 9.55 -3.28 2.16
CA TYR A 346 9.95 -2.12 2.96
C TYR A 346 9.37 -0.83 2.39
N VAL A 347 9.54 -0.61 1.08
CA VAL A 347 9.12 0.62 0.44
C VAL A 347 7.60 0.73 0.42
N GLU A 348 6.88 -0.33 0.01
CA GLU A 348 5.40 -0.33 -0.03
C GLU A 348 4.78 -0.11 1.35
N TRP A 349 5.24 -0.81 2.39
CA TRP A 349 4.69 -0.64 3.76
C TRP A 349 5.01 0.73 4.34
N ARG A 350 6.17 1.29 4.02
CA ARG A 350 6.55 2.64 4.45
C ARG A 350 5.67 3.70 3.78
N VAL A 351 5.38 3.56 2.48
CA VAL A 351 4.49 4.46 1.74
C VAL A 351 3.07 4.35 2.28
N PHE A 352 2.57 3.13 2.54
CA PHE A 352 1.25 2.92 3.14
C PHE A 352 1.13 3.53 4.54
N ALA A 353 2.17 3.39 5.39
CA ALA A 353 2.20 4.05 6.69
C ALA A 353 2.13 5.57 6.55
N GLU A 354 2.84 6.15 5.59
CA GLU A 354 2.79 7.59 5.34
C GLU A 354 1.44 8.07 4.80
N ASP A 355 0.79 7.27 3.95
CA ASP A 355 -0.56 7.55 3.45
C ASP A 355 -1.57 7.62 4.59
N LEU A 356 -1.59 6.57 5.43
CA LEU A 356 -2.44 6.51 6.61
C LEU A 356 -2.19 7.68 7.56
N ARG A 357 -0.92 8.10 7.72
CA ARG A 357 -0.57 9.25 8.54
C ARG A 357 -1.17 10.54 8.00
N VAL A 358 -1.06 10.79 6.70
CA VAL A 358 -1.69 11.95 6.05
C VAL A 358 -3.20 11.89 6.23
N GLN A 359 -3.84 10.75 5.97
CA GLN A 359 -5.29 10.57 6.15
C GLN A 359 -5.75 10.84 7.58
N ILE A 360 -5.01 10.33 8.58
CA ILE A 360 -5.31 10.53 10.01
C ILE A 360 -5.23 12.03 10.34
N PHE A 361 -4.16 12.72 9.97
CA PHE A 361 -4.02 14.13 10.29
C PHE A 361 -4.94 15.05 9.48
N TRP A 362 -5.32 14.67 8.26
CA TRP A 362 -6.39 15.34 7.51
C TRP A 362 -7.73 15.20 8.21
N HIS A 363 -8.09 14.00 8.66
CA HIS A 363 -9.31 13.81 9.42
C HIS A 363 -9.29 14.63 10.72
N LEU A 364 -8.18 14.63 11.46
CA LEU A 364 -8.04 15.41 12.70
C LEU A 364 -8.06 16.93 12.48
N SER A 365 -7.66 17.43 11.31
CA SER A 365 -7.75 18.85 10.97
C SER A 365 -9.13 19.26 10.43
N GLY A 366 -10.07 18.32 10.30
CA GLY A 366 -11.40 18.60 9.75
C GLY A 366 -11.51 18.48 8.24
N ILE A 367 -10.50 17.94 7.55
CA ILE A 367 -10.51 17.77 6.10
C ILE A 367 -11.20 16.43 5.77
N PRO A 368 -12.34 16.44 5.04
CA PRO A 368 -13.09 15.22 4.72
C PRO A 368 -12.51 14.44 3.53
N ASP A 369 -11.44 14.94 2.91
CA ASP A 369 -10.87 14.40 1.68
C ASP A 369 -10.26 13.01 1.87
N HIS A 370 -10.17 12.30 0.74
CA HIS A 370 -9.51 11.02 0.63
C HIS A 370 -8.10 11.18 0.07
N SER A 371 -7.09 10.85 0.86
CA SER A 371 -5.66 10.97 0.50
C SER A 371 -5.29 10.19 -0.76
N ALA A 372 -5.84 8.98 -0.95
CA ALA A 372 -5.60 8.19 -2.17
C ALA A 372 -5.90 8.91 -3.49
N ASN A 373 -6.82 9.89 -3.50
CA ASN A 373 -7.22 10.63 -4.71
C ASN A 373 -6.17 11.67 -5.14
N ASN A 374 -5.13 11.86 -4.34
CA ASN A 374 -4.11 12.91 -4.52
C ASN A 374 -2.75 12.36 -4.97
N TYR A 375 -2.64 11.05 -5.25
CA TYR A 375 -1.39 10.46 -5.74
C TYR A 375 -1.08 10.83 -7.18
N ARG A 376 0.19 11.17 -7.45
CA ARG A 376 0.75 11.31 -8.79
C ARG A 376 1.67 10.12 -9.09
N THR A 377 1.28 9.28 -10.04
CA THR A 377 2.07 8.13 -10.48
C THR A 377 2.55 8.29 -11.91
N THR A 378 3.79 7.87 -12.18
CA THR A 378 4.37 7.87 -13.54
C THR A 378 4.12 6.55 -14.28
N LYS A 379 3.82 5.48 -13.54
CA LYS A 379 3.47 4.16 -14.08
C LYS A 379 2.12 3.68 -13.55
N LEU A 380 1.47 2.87 -14.39
CA LEU A 380 0.19 2.24 -14.10
C LEU A 380 0.35 1.12 -13.06
N TYR A 381 -0.61 0.98 -12.16
CA TYR A 381 -0.77 -0.12 -11.19
C TYR A 381 0.24 -0.17 -10.00
N GLU A 382 1.15 0.78 -9.87
CA GLU A 382 2.21 0.71 -8.84
C GLU A 382 1.71 0.89 -7.40
N MET A 383 0.57 1.57 -7.23
CA MET A 383 0.01 2.00 -5.94
C MET A 383 -1.28 1.26 -5.59
N ASP A 384 -1.76 0.34 -6.42
CA ASP A 384 -3.11 -0.21 -6.33
C ASP A 384 -3.35 -0.91 -4.98
N TRP A 385 -2.38 -1.72 -4.51
CA TRP A 385 -2.49 -2.31 -3.18
C TRP A 385 -2.62 -1.29 -2.04
N ILE A 386 -1.93 -0.13 -2.14
CA ILE A 386 -1.98 0.94 -1.13
C ILE A 386 -3.34 1.63 -1.18
N VAL A 387 -3.76 2.04 -2.38
CA VAL A 387 -5.02 2.76 -2.64
C VAL A 387 -6.22 1.88 -2.25
N ASP A 388 -6.25 0.62 -2.67
CA ASP A 388 -7.35 -0.30 -2.39
C ASP A 388 -7.49 -0.55 -0.88
N ASN A 389 -6.38 -0.76 -0.17
CA ASN A 389 -6.43 -0.95 1.27
C ASN A 389 -6.84 0.32 2.02
N LEU A 390 -6.43 1.51 1.56
CA LEU A 390 -6.91 2.75 2.14
C LEU A 390 -8.41 2.95 1.90
N ASN A 391 -8.91 2.74 0.67
CA ASN A 391 -10.33 2.85 0.34
C ASN A 391 -11.18 1.94 1.23
N LYS A 392 -10.74 0.68 1.43
CA LYS A 392 -11.39 -0.28 2.33
C LYS A 392 -11.44 0.22 3.78
N LEU A 393 -10.35 0.77 4.29
CA LEU A 393 -10.31 1.31 5.65
C LEU A 393 -11.21 2.56 5.78
N MET A 394 -11.30 3.38 4.74
CA MET A 394 -12.13 4.58 4.71
C MET A 394 -13.63 4.29 4.65
N LEU A 395 -14.05 3.04 4.39
CA LEU A 395 -15.45 2.64 4.32
C LEU A 395 -16.25 3.07 5.56
N GLN A 396 -15.70 2.90 6.76
CA GLN A 396 -16.36 3.22 8.04
C GLN A 396 -15.87 4.50 8.70
N VAL A 397 -15.08 5.30 8.00
CA VAL A 397 -14.61 6.58 8.54
C VAL A 397 -15.75 7.60 8.48
N PRO A 398 -16.16 8.18 9.63
CA PRO A 398 -17.18 9.23 9.64
C PRO A 398 -16.61 10.51 9.02
N LYS A 399 -17.49 11.46 8.66
CA LYS A 399 -17.02 12.81 8.35
C LYS A 399 -16.42 13.43 9.62
N PRO A 400 -15.33 14.19 9.50
CA PRO A 400 -14.75 14.85 10.66
C PRO A 400 -15.73 15.89 11.21
N ASN A 401 -15.89 15.92 12.53
CA ASN A 401 -16.84 16.79 13.23
C ASN A 401 -16.16 17.91 14.04
N LYS A 402 -14.84 17.81 14.25
CA LYS A 402 -14.01 18.73 15.03
C LYS A 402 -12.71 19.00 14.28
N GLN A 403 -12.12 20.17 14.50
CA GLN A 403 -10.86 20.59 13.89
C GLN A 403 -9.79 20.82 14.96
N HIS A 404 -8.74 20.00 14.98
CA HIS A 404 -7.66 20.08 15.96
C HIS A 404 -6.40 20.71 15.37
N ILE A 405 -6.53 21.90 14.78
CA ILE A 405 -5.48 22.57 13.98
C ILE A 405 -4.17 22.73 14.75
N HIS A 406 -4.20 23.32 15.95
CA HIS A 406 -3.00 23.49 16.79
C HIS A 406 -2.31 22.16 17.12
N TYR A 407 -3.09 21.11 17.43
CA TYR A 407 -2.54 19.78 17.69
C TYR A 407 -1.85 19.21 16.43
N VAL A 408 -2.50 19.29 15.27
CA VAL A 408 -1.95 18.81 13.99
C VAL A 408 -0.66 19.59 13.64
N ARG A 409 -0.67 20.91 13.81
CA ARG A 409 0.51 21.76 13.61
C ARG A 409 1.69 21.33 14.48
N LYS A 410 1.44 21.08 15.77
CA LYS A 410 2.48 20.70 16.75
C LYS A 410 2.98 19.26 16.54
N VAL A 411 2.07 18.29 16.46
CA VAL A 411 2.40 16.87 16.49
C VAL A 411 2.81 16.34 15.11
N TRP A 412 2.27 16.88 14.02
CA TRP A 412 2.65 16.44 12.68
C TRP A 412 3.63 17.40 12.01
N ILE A 413 3.22 18.64 11.75
CA ILE A 413 3.96 19.54 10.86
C ILE A 413 5.30 19.96 11.48
N LEU A 414 5.27 20.39 12.75
CA LEU A 414 6.45 20.81 13.49
C LEU A 414 7.41 19.63 13.74
N ASP A 415 6.88 18.46 14.14
CA ASP A 415 7.69 17.26 14.33
C ASP A 415 8.42 16.86 13.04
N GLN A 416 7.71 16.82 11.90
CA GLN A 416 8.32 16.48 10.61
C GLN A 416 9.36 17.51 10.17
N ARG A 417 9.07 18.79 10.36
CA ARG A 417 10.06 19.85 10.12
C ARG A 417 11.31 19.61 10.95
N ASN A 418 11.16 19.31 12.24
CA ASN A 418 12.28 19.09 13.14
C ASN A 418 13.07 17.82 12.80
N TYR A 419 12.37 16.74 12.44
CA TYR A 419 12.99 15.48 12.04
C TYR A 419 13.84 15.66 10.78
N PHE A 420 13.28 16.24 9.72
CA PHE A 420 13.97 16.35 8.42
C PHE A 420 14.97 17.50 8.36
N TYR A 421 14.54 18.71 8.72
CA TYR A 421 15.28 19.96 8.55
C TYR A 421 16.01 20.40 9.84
N GLY A 422 15.43 20.07 11.01
CA GLY A 422 15.92 20.55 12.30
C GLY A 422 15.76 22.06 12.50
N GLN A 423 16.51 22.61 13.45
CA GLN A 423 16.61 24.06 13.63
C GLN A 423 17.62 24.64 12.64
N ARG A 424 17.18 25.49 11.71
CA ARG A 424 18.00 26.20 10.71
C ARG A 424 18.75 25.31 9.69
N GLY A 425 18.33 24.07 9.48
CA GLY A 425 18.94 23.19 8.45
C GLY A 425 20.23 22.47 8.88
N GLU A 426 20.75 22.76 10.07
CA GLU A 426 22.08 22.29 10.52
C GLU A 426 22.02 21.11 11.51
N ARG A 427 20.82 20.72 11.96
CA ARG A 427 20.65 19.70 13.02
C ARG A 427 19.65 18.59 12.68
N GLY A 428 19.07 18.61 11.48
CA GLY A 428 18.09 17.62 11.02
C GLY A 428 18.71 16.32 10.51
N ARG A 429 17.85 15.33 10.21
CA ARG A 429 18.25 14.04 9.63
C ARG A 429 18.95 14.19 8.29
N ALA A 430 18.57 15.19 7.47
CA ALA A 430 19.25 15.51 6.21
C ALA A 430 20.74 15.79 6.44
N PHE A 431 21.06 16.75 7.32
CA PHE A 431 22.44 17.10 7.65
C PHE A 431 23.24 15.91 8.21
N ALA A 432 22.64 15.10 9.08
CA ALA A 432 23.29 13.92 9.63
C ALA A 432 23.65 12.87 8.55
N LEU A 433 22.80 12.70 7.53
CA LEU A 433 23.06 11.81 6.40
C LEU A 433 24.15 12.37 5.48
N LEU A 434 24.13 13.68 5.20
CA LEU A 434 25.18 14.33 4.42
C LEU A 434 26.55 14.19 5.09
N ASN A 435 26.64 14.40 6.39
CA ASN A 435 27.89 14.22 7.14
C ASN A 435 28.38 12.78 7.11
N LYS A 436 27.47 11.80 7.21
CA LYS A 436 27.83 10.39 7.02
C LYS A 436 28.38 10.16 5.60
N SER A 437 27.71 10.66 4.57
CA SER A 437 28.19 10.55 3.17
C SER A 437 29.62 11.08 3.03
N LYS A 438 29.87 12.32 3.48
CA LYS A 438 31.19 12.96 3.46
C LYS A 438 32.23 12.18 4.27
N GLN A 439 31.85 11.61 5.42
CA GLN A 439 32.74 10.78 6.23
C GLN A 439 33.19 9.53 5.48
N TYR A 440 32.26 8.79 4.86
CA TYR A 440 32.60 7.60 4.06
C TYR A 440 33.44 7.97 2.83
N GLN A 441 33.12 9.07 2.15
CA GLN A 441 33.90 9.57 1.02
C GLN A 441 35.34 9.91 1.43
N ARG A 442 35.53 10.67 2.51
CA ARG A 442 36.87 11.01 3.03
C ARG A 442 37.66 9.78 3.42
N ASN A 443 37.04 8.83 4.12
CA ASN A 443 37.71 7.59 4.53
C ASN A 443 38.09 6.72 3.32
N SER A 444 37.23 6.64 2.30
CA SER A 444 37.51 5.94 1.05
C SER A 444 38.69 6.57 0.30
N ILE A 445 38.71 7.91 0.15
CA ILE A 445 39.83 8.63 -0.47
C ILE A 445 41.13 8.44 0.31
N PHE A 446 41.06 8.52 1.65
CA PHE A 446 42.23 8.30 2.50
C PHE A 446 42.84 6.90 2.28
N LEU A 447 42.04 5.84 2.29
CA LEU A 447 42.52 4.48 2.06
C LEU A 447 43.08 4.30 0.64
N PHE A 448 42.50 4.97 -0.36
CA PHE A 448 43.01 4.96 -1.72
C PHE A 448 44.39 5.62 -1.82
N CYS A 449 44.54 6.82 -1.26
CA CYS A 449 45.82 7.53 -1.22
C CYS A 449 46.87 6.76 -0.40
N LEU A 450 46.47 6.14 0.71
CA LEU A 450 47.34 5.29 1.52
C LEU A 450 47.83 4.08 0.70
N ALA A 451 46.95 3.43 -0.07
CA ALA A 451 47.32 2.32 -0.94
C ALA A 451 48.36 2.74 -2.00
N ILE A 452 48.17 3.92 -2.61
CA ILE A 452 49.14 4.50 -3.57
C ILE A 452 50.48 4.80 -2.88
N ALA A 453 50.48 5.42 -1.70
CA ALA A 453 51.70 5.70 -0.96
C ALA A 453 52.45 4.41 -0.58
N LEU A 454 51.73 3.39 -0.12
CA LEU A 454 52.30 2.07 0.15
C LEU A 454 52.82 1.39 -1.11
N MET A 455 52.20 1.60 -2.27
CA MET A 455 52.69 1.11 -3.56
C MET A 455 54.03 1.75 -3.93
N PHE A 456 54.18 3.08 -3.82
CA PHE A 456 55.47 3.75 -4.01
C PHE A 456 56.52 3.27 -2.99
N PHE A 457 56.13 3.12 -1.73
CA PHE A 457 56.99 2.56 -0.71
C PHE A 457 57.44 1.13 -1.05
N SER A 458 56.58 0.31 -1.64
CA SER A 458 56.94 -1.06 -2.05
C SER A 458 58.04 -1.07 -3.12
N VAL A 459 58.01 -0.11 -4.06
CA VAL A 459 59.06 0.05 -5.08
C VAL A 459 60.36 0.48 -4.44
N ALA A 460 60.34 1.49 -3.56
CA ALA A 460 61.53 1.93 -2.83
C ALA A 460 62.10 0.81 -1.94
N LYS A 461 61.24 0.03 -1.27
CA LYS A 461 61.64 -1.13 -0.47
C LYS A 461 62.43 -2.14 -1.30
N ILE A 462 61.94 -2.46 -2.49
CA ILE A 462 62.59 -3.42 -3.40
C ILE A 462 63.91 -2.84 -3.93
N GLN A 463 63.90 -1.59 -4.40
CA GLN A 463 65.06 -0.94 -5.03
C GLN A 463 66.22 -0.71 -4.05
N PHE A 464 65.91 -0.28 -2.83
CA PHE A 464 66.90 0.09 -1.81
C PHE A 464 67.07 -0.96 -0.70
N ASN A 465 66.42 -2.12 -0.84
CA ASN A 465 66.42 -3.22 0.15
C ASN A 465 66.05 -2.75 1.58
N LEU A 466 65.05 -1.87 1.69
CA LEU A 466 64.59 -1.36 2.98
C LEU A 466 63.83 -2.47 3.74
N ILE A 467 64.04 -2.56 5.06
CA ILE A 467 63.36 -3.52 5.96
C ILE A 467 63.30 -4.95 5.38
N PRO A 468 64.44 -5.64 5.20
CA PRO A 468 64.49 -6.95 4.54
C PRO A 468 63.65 -8.02 5.26
N ALA A 469 63.50 -7.89 6.58
CA ALA A 469 62.73 -8.81 7.42
C ALA A 469 61.21 -8.80 7.11
N PHE A 470 60.69 -7.73 6.49
CA PHE A 470 59.27 -7.63 6.17
C PHE A 470 58.96 -8.19 4.78
N SER A 471 58.05 -9.16 4.72
CA SER A 471 57.69 -9.84 3.47
C SER A 471 57.02 -8.89 2.47
N THR A 472 57.55 -8.88 1.25
CA THR A 472 56.99 -8.08 0.14
C THR A 472 55.60 -8.59 -0.28
N SER A 473 55.35 -9.90 -0.22
CA SER A 473 54.02 -10.47 -0.53
C SER A 473 52.95 -10.00 0.47
N ILE A 474 53.31 -9.88 1.75
CA ILE A 474 52.41 -9.34 2.79
C ILE A 474 52.13 -7.86 2.51
N LEU A 475 53.15 -7.08 2.12
CA LEU A 475 52.97 -5.67 1.75
C LEU A 475 52.01 -5.52 0.56
N PHE A 476 52.12 -6.36 -0.48
CA PHE A 476 51.22 -6.34 -1.62
C PHE A 476 49.77 -6.67 -1.24
N ILE A 477 49.55 -7.61 -0.32
CA ILE A 477 48.21 -7.90 0.19
C ILE A 477 47.66 -6.70 0.96
N ILE A 478 48.46 -6.03 1.79
CA ILE A 478 48.01 -4.82 2.51
C ILE A 478 47.62 -3.71 1.51
N ILE A 479 48.40 -3.51 0.45
CA ILE A 479 48.09 -2.55 -0.61
C ILE A 479 46.77 -2.92 -1.30
N ALA A 480 46.62 -4.18 -1.75
CA ALA A 480 45.42 -4.67 -2.41
C ALA A 480 44.19 -4.51 -1.51
N MET A 481 44.27 -4.93 -0.25
CA MET A 481 43.18 -4.81 0.72
C MET A 481 42.84 -3.35 1.04
N SER A 482 43.79 -2.42 0.97
CA SER A 482 43.53 -0.99 1.12
C SER A 482 42.71 -0.43 -0.05
N PHE A 483 43.04 -0.81 -1.29
CA PHE A 483 42.23 -0.47 -2.47
C PHE A 483 40.82 -1.08 -2.39
N ILE A 484 40.72 -2.36 -2.03
CA ILE A 484 39.43 -3.06 -1.89
C ILE A 484 38.58 -2.41 -0.79
N SER A 485 39.16 -2.08 0.35
CA SER A 485 38.46 -1.38 1.44
C SER A 485 37.96 -0.01 1.00
N SER A 486 38.79 0.75 0.28
CA SER A 486 38.39 2.04 -0.30
C SER A 486 37.17 1.89 -1.22
N ALA A 487 37.22 0.93 -2.14
CA ALA A 487 36.13 0.64 -3.08
C ALA A 487 34.86 0.19 -2.36
N LEU A 488 34.96 -0.76 -1.43
CA LEU A 488 33.81 -1.28 -0.67
C LEU A 488 33.16 -0.20 0.20
N LEU A 489 33.91 0.68 0.85
CA LEU A 489 33.35 1.80 1.61
C LEU A 489 32.58 2.77 0.71
N LYS A 490 33.12 3.09 -0.47
CA LYS A 490 32.45 3.95 -1.46
C LYS A 490 31.16 3.30 -1.95
N THR A 491 31.22 2.03 -2.37
CA THR A 491 30.06 1.27 -2.85
C THR A 491 28.99 1.15 -1.77
N PHE A 492 29.38 0.87 -0.53
CA PHE A 492 28.44 0.82 0.60
C PHE A 492 27.74 2.17 0.82
N ALA A 493 28.48 3.28 0.79
CA ALA A 493 27.90 4.62 0.95
C ALA A 493 26.91 4.96 -0.17
N VAL A 494 27.20 4.56 -1.41
CA VAL A 494 26.32 4.72 -2.57
C VAL A 494 25.06 3.86 -2.44
N GLN A 495 25.19 2.57 -2.08
CA GLN A 495 24.04 1.67 -1.87
C GLN A 495 23.14 2.10 -0.70
N MET A 496 23.74 2.75 0.31
CA MET A 496 23.02 3.38 1.41
C MET A 496 22.27 4.64 0.98
N GLY A 497 22.61 5.23 -0.17
CA GLY A 497 21.95 6.40 -0.74
C GLY A 497 22.02 7.63 0.16
N PHE A 498 23.07 7.80 0.97
CA PHE A 498 23.11 8.83 2.00
C PHE A 498 22.92 10.24 1.46
N GLU A 499 23.56 10.56 0.33
CA GLU A 499 23.46 11.87 -0.31
C GLU A 499 22.09 12.11 -0.94
N GLU A 500 21.58 11.13 -1.69
CA GLU A 500 20.25 11.20 -2.29
C GLU A 500 19.16 11.35 -1.21
N LEU A 501 19.21 10.52 -0.16
CA LEU A 501 18.27 10.58 0.96
C LEU A 501 18.39 11.90 1.72
N SER A 502 19.61 12.43 1.88
CA SER A 502 19.82 13.76 2.47
C SER A 502 19.13 14.84 1.67
N GLN A 503 19.31 14.89 0.34
CA GLN A 503 18.70 15.92 -0.50
C GLN A 503 17.18 15.84 -0.47
N ARG A 504 16.62 14.62 -0.49
CA ARG A 504 15.18 14.41 -0.37
C ARG A 504 14.64 14.88 0.97
N TYR A 505 15.29 14.51 2.08
CA TYR A 505 14.90 14.98 3.40
C TYR A 505 15.04 16.49 3.54
N LEU A 506 16.06 17.10 2.94
CA LEU A 506 16.21 18.56 2.93
C LEU A 506 15.02 19.21 2.21
N ARG A 507 14.64 18.71 1.03
CA ARG A 507 13.48 19.18 0.26
C ARG A 507 12.18 19.03 1.06
N THR A 508 11.90 17.84 1.59
CA THR A 508 10.69 17.59 2.40
C THR A 508 10.65 18.50 3.62
N GLY A 509 11.77 18.61 4.33
CA GLY A 509 11.90 19.49 5.49
C GLY A 509 11.66 20.96 5.16
N TYR A 510 12.11 21.42 4.00
CA TYR A 510 11.84 22.77 3.51
C TYR A 510 10.33 23.00 3.28
N PHE A 511 9.60 22.04 2.68
CA PHE A 511 8.15 22.17 2.50
C PHE A 511 7.41 22.26 3.85
N PHE A 512 7.78 21.45 4.83
CA PHE A 512 7.20 21.55 6.19
C PHE A 512 7.55 22.87 6.88
N GLN A 513 8.77 23.40 6.66
CA GLN A 513 9.13 24.73 7.16
C GLN A 513 8.29 25.84 6.50
N GLN A 514 8.04 25.75 5.19
CA GLN A 514 7.16 26.70 4.49
C GLN A 514 5.71 26.63 4.98
N ALA A 515 5.20 25.43 5.26
CA ALA A 515 3.89 25.26 5.88
C ALA A 515 3.84 25.95 7.25
N MET A 516 4.85 25.76 8.10
CA MET A 516 4.95 26.45 9.40
C MET A 516 4.98 27.98 9.25
N ASN A 517 5.77 28.50 8.30
CA ASN A 517 5.85 29.94 8.05
C ASN A 517 4.50 30.51 7.61
N ARG A 518 3.78 29.80 6.72
CA ARG A 518 2.44 30.22 6.28
C ARG A 518 1.42 30.20 7.42
N MET A 519 1.47 29.19 8.28
CA MET A 519 0.60 29.15 9.47
C MET A 519 0.95 30.28 10.45
N SER A 520 2.22 30.60 10.62
CA SER A 520 2.64 31.76 11.44
C SER A 520 2.16 33.09 10.89
N LEU A 521 2.16 33.28 9.57
CA LEU A 521 1.59 34.48 8.94
C LEU A 521 0.07 34.57 9.17
N LEU A 522 -0.63 33.43 9.14
CA LEU A 522 -2.06 33.39 9.45
C LEU A 522 -2.34 33.78 10.91
N ASP A 523 -1.47 33.39 11.85
CA ASP A 523 -1.55 33.79 13.26
C ASP A 523 -1.41 35.33 13.42
N GLU A 524 -0.57 35.97 12.60
CA GLU A 524 -0.33 37.42 12.65
C GLU A 524 -1.48 38.24 12.03
N THR A 525 -2.16 37.69 11.02
CA THR A 525 -3.19 38.41 10.27
C THR A 525 -4.58 38.35 10.90
N HIS A 526 -4.83 37.44 11.85
CA HIS A 526 -6.16 37.14 12.35
C HIS A 526 -6.19 37.01 13.88
N ASP A 527 -7.15 37.68 14.52
CA ASP A 527 -7.30 37.73 15.98
C ASP A 527 -7.79 36.40 16.60
N SER A 528 -8.43 35.52 15.81
CA SER A 528 -8.87 34.19 16.28
C SER A 528 -8.69 33.08 15.23
N GLU A 529 -8.22 31.91 15.66
CA GLU A 529 -8.04 30.71 14.81
C GLU A 529 -9.39 30.23 14.22
N THR A 530 -10.49 30.54 14.91
CA THR A 530 -11.87 30.22 14.51
C THR A 530 -12.36 30.98 13.29
N ASP A 531 -11.84 32.18 13.01
CA ASP A 531 -12.30 33.00 11.89
C ASP A 531 -11.74 32.54 10.53
N ASN A 532 -10.72 31.67 10.51
CA ASN A 532 -10.09 31.23 9.25
C ASN A 532 -9.58 29.77 9.24
N ILE A 533 -10.35 28.85 9.84
CA ILE A 533 -10.06 27.40 9.84
C ILE A 533 -9.77 26.87 8.42
N GLU A 534 -10.50 27.35 7.42
CA GLU A 534 -10.33 26.92 6.03
C GLU A 534 -8.94 27.22 5.46
N SER A 535 -8.33 28.36 5.83
CA SER A 535 -6.97 28.68 5.37
C SER A 535 -5.93 27.77 6.00
N TYR A 536 -6.07 27.43 7.29
CA TYR A 536 -5.22 26.46 7.94
C TYR A 536 -5.39 25.06 7.32
N GLN A 537 -6.62 24.63 7.10
CA GLN A 537 -6.92 23.37 6.42
C GLN A 537 -6.33 23.32 5.00
N ARG A 538 -6.35 24.44 4.27
CA ARG A 538 -5.72 24.52 2.94
C ARG A 538 -4.21 24.30 3.02
N VAL A 539 -3.53 24.91 4.00
CA VAL A 539 -2.09 24.68 4.21
C VAL A 539 -1.81 23.21 4.57
N ILE A 540 -2.60 22.63 5.48
CA ILE A 540 -2.50 21.23 5.91
C ILE A 540 -2.75 20.25 4.75
N LYS A 541 -3.73 20.54 3.90
CA LYS A 541 -4.02 19.77 2.69
C LYS A 541 -2.84 19.81 1.73
N ILE A 542 -2.32 21.00 1.43
CA ILE A 542 -1.18 21.17 0.51
C ILE A 542 0.05 20.39 0.99
N ILE A 543 0.44 20.54 2.26
CA ILE A 543 1.61 19.81 2.78
C ILE A 543 1.39 18.29 2.82
N GLY A 544 0.15 17.84 3.04
CA GLY A 544 -0.23 16.44 2.90
C GLY A 544 -0.05 15.93 1.47
N ILE A 545 -0.51 16.66 0.47
CA ILE A 545 -0.32 16.31 -0.95
C ILE A 545 1.17 16.25 -1.32
N GLU A 546 1.97 17.20 -0.86
CA GLU A 546 3.43 17.18 -1.07
C GLU A 546 4.08 15.95 -0.41
N ALA A 547 3.65 15.58 0.80
CA ALA A 547 4.13 14.37 1.47
C ALA A 547 3.75 13.09 0.71
N LEU A 548 2.51 12.99 0.19
CA LEU A 548 2.06 11.87 -0.62
C LEU A 548 2.88 11.75 -1.91
N ASN A 549 3.12 12.87 -2.60
CA ASN A 549 3.90 12.91 -3.83
C ASN A 549 5.36 12.50 -3.62
N GLU A 550 5.99 12.96 -2.54
CA GLU A 550 7.37 12.56 -2.18
C GLU A 550 7.49 11.06 -1.93
N ASN A 551 6.50 10.47 -1.24
CA ASN A 551 6.47 9.04 -0.94
C ASN A 551 6.17 8.20 -2.19
N ALA A 552 5.25 8.64 -3.05
CA ALA A 552 4.98 7.98 -4.33
C ALA A 552 6.19 8.02 -5.27
N ALA A 553 6.89 9.15 -5.35
CA ALA A 553 8.14 9.27 -6.12
C ALA A 553 9.22 8.32 -5.60
N TRP A 554 9.27 8.09 -4.28
CA TRP A 554 10.20 7.13 -3.69
C TRP A 554 9.94 5.70 -4.14
N LEU A 555 8.66 5.29 -4.14
CA LEU A 555 8.25 3.96 -4.60
C LEU A 555 8.63 3.75 -6.05
N GLN A 556 8.35 4.75 -6.90
CA GLN A 556 8.69 4.73 -8.32
C GLN A 556 10.18 4.54 -8.55
N LEU A 557 11.04 5.30 -7.86
CA LEU A 557 12.49 5.16 -7.99
C LEU A 557 12.96 3.74 -7.64
N HIS A 558 12.40 3.13 -6.59
CA HIS A 558 12.79 1.78 -6.18
C HIS A 558 12.27 0.72 -7.15
N LYS A 559 11.03 0.86 -7.64
CA LYS A 559 10.48 -0.01 -8.68
C LYS A 559 11.21 0.15 -10.01
N MET A 560 11.73 1.32 -10.36
CA MET A 560 12.56 1.53 -11.57
C MET A 560 13.96 0.93 -11.43
N ASN A 561 14.60 1.13 -10.28
CA ASN A 561 15.95 0.62 -10.02
C ASN A 561 15.98 -0.90 -9.80
N ALA A 562 14.87 -1.52 -9.40
CA ALA A 562 14.73 -2.98 -9.33
C ALA A 562 14.93 -3.69 -10.69
N TYR A 563 14.77 -2.97 -11.81
CA TYR A 563 15.03 -3.48 -13.17
C TYR A 563 16.45 -3.18 -13.68
N GLN A 564 17.29 -2.51 -12.88
CA GLN A 564 18.66 -2.15 -13.28
C GLN A 564 19.71 -2.79 -12.36
N VAL A 565 19.65 -4.10 -12.22
CA VAL A 565 20.91 -4.86 -12.13
C VAL A 565 21.19 -5.36 -13.55
N GLN A 566 21.60 -4.45 -14.42
CA GLN A 566 22.32 -4.86 -15.61
C GLN A 566 23.66 -5.41 -15.13
N VAL A 567 23.68 -6.71 -14.85
CA VAL A 567 24.92 -7.47 -14.98
C VAL A 567 25.16 -7.54 -16.48
N SER A 568 25.76 -6.49 -17.03
CA SER A 568 26.41 -6.50 -18.34
C SER A 568 27.86 -6.90 -18.16
#